data_AF-A0A8H8J922-F1
#
_entry.id   AF-A0A8H8J922-F1
#
_cell.length_a   1.000
_cell.length_b   1.000
_cell.length_c   1.000
_cell.angle_alpha   90.00
_cell.angle_beta   90.00
_cell.angle_gamma   90.00
#
_symmetry.space_group_name_H-M   'P 1'
#
loop_
_entity.id
_entity.type
_entity.pdbx_description
1 polymer ?
#
loop_
_entity_poly.entity_id
_entity_poly.type
_entity_poly.pdbx_seq_one_letter_code
_entity_poly.pdbx_strand_id
1 'polypeptide(L)'
;MATKTLNFYTYNLQKDTTIMLTFDPVDNGKLFRNQFPVVWKVITFRAGGHGKAVVRYVSRLAFGYAQMDDSNFVDSAAWVEVKSGDMTSIKGSNGDKRFGGVTKREDTRLLVCKNNTNARANLSIGFVKGDGIDQRFDPVLLWTGVGAKSNITAQFTPKLSVYVTQSQYLRGEVETDAIWTQDLNLLDDVTSWNFEEDGESGSFRIEKANSI
;
A
#
# COMPACT_ATOMS: atom_id res chain seq x y z
N MET A 1 0.32 15.28 1.45
CA MET A 1 0.33 13.81 1.36
C MET A 1 -0.22 13.33 2.70
N ALA A 2 -1.13 12.36 2.72
CA ALA A 2 -1.73 11.94 3.99
C ALA A 2 -0.83 10.88 4.62
N THR A 3 -0.01 11.29 5.58
CA THR A 3 0.67 10.34 6.46
C THR A 3 -0.37 9.86 7.46
N LYS A 4 -0.56 8.54 7.55
CA LYS A 4 -1.42 7.92 8.55
C LYS A 4 -0.56 7.39 9.69
N THR A 5 -0.83 7.87 10.90
CA THR A 5 -0.21 7.36 12.13
C THR A 5 -1.25 6.54 12.89
N LEU A 6 -0.97 5.25 13.07
CA LEU A 6 -1.77 4.33 13.86
C LEU A 6 -1.03 4.06 15.16
N ASN A 7 -1.65 4.40 16.28
CA ASN A 7 -1.16 4.04 17.61
C ASN A 7 -1.92 2.80 18.08
N PHE A 8 -1.21 1.72 18.37
CA PHE A 8 -1.77 0.53 18.99
C PHE A 8 -1.37 0.52 20.46
N TYR A 9 -2.35 0.39 21.34
CA TYR A 9 -2.19 0.28 22.79
C TYR A 9 -2.62 -1.10 23.23
N THR A 10 -1.97 -1.66 24.23
CA THR A 10 -2.38 -2.93 24.82
C THR A 10 -2.27 -2.86 26.32
N TYR A 11 -3.17 -3.54 27.01
CA TYR A 11 -3.29 -3.51 28.45
C TYR A 11 -3.33 -4.95 28.97
N ASN A 12 -2.25 -5.34 29.66
CA ASN A 12 -2.21 -6.56 30.46
C ASN A 12 -2.49 -7.86 29.67
N LEU A 13 -1.79 -8.06 28.55
CA LEU A 13 -1.81 -9.33 27.83
C LEU A 13 -1.35 -10.48 28.73
N GLN A 14 -1.98 -11.63 28.60
CA GLN A 14 -1.62 -12.82 29.37
C GLN A 14 -0.29 -13.42 28.92
N LYS A 15 0.03 -13.29 27.62
CA LYS A 15 1.26 -13.80 27.00
C LYS A 15 1.85 -12.81 26.01
N ASP A 16 3.15 -12.98 25.75
CA ASP A 16 3.81 -12.27 24.66
C ASP A 16 3.09 -12.59 23.36
N THR A 17 2.60 -11.54 22.70
CA THR A 17 1.71 -11.69 21.53
C THR A 17 2.25 -10.86 20.38
N THR A 18 2.33 -11.47 19.20
CA THR A 18 2.79 -10.81 17.99
C THR A 18 1.61 -10.56 17.05
N ILE A 19 1.52 -9.33 16.54
CA ILE A 19 0.60 -8.97 15.46
C ILE A 19 1.37 -8.74 14.15
N MET A 20 0.76 -9.16 13.05
CA MET A 20 1.25 -8.95 11.70
C MET A 20 0.29 -8.03 10.96
N LEU A 21 0.83 -6.90 10.50
CA LEU A 21 0.15 -5.93 9.65
C LEU A 21 0.45 -6.29 8.19
N THR A 22 -0.59 -6.56 7.42
CA THR A 22 -0.47 -7.01 6.02
C THR A 22 -1.34 -6.15 5.11
N PHE A 23 -0.89 -5.93 3.89
CA PHE A 23 -1.73 -5.34 2.84
C PHE A 23 -2.33 -6.45 1.99
N ASP A 24 -3.64 -6.35 1.78
CA ASP A 24 -4.32 -7.21 0.82
C ASP A 24 -3.76 -6.94 -0.58
N PRO A 25 -3.58 -7.98 -1.41
CA PRO A 25 -3.18 -7.80 -2.79
C PRO A 25 -4.24 -7.01 -3.55
N VAL A 26 -3.82 -6.32 -4.62
CA VAL A 26 -4.74 -5.55 -5.46
C VAL A 26 -5.63 -6.53 -6.23
N ASP A 27 -6.90 -6.64 -5.83
CA ASP A 27 -7.88 -7.43 -6.56
C ASP A 27 -8.17 -6.77 -7.90
N ASN A 28 -7.61 -7.35 -8.95
CA ASN A 28 -7.79 -6.87 -10.32
C ASN A 28 -8.53 -7.85 -11.21
N GLY A 29 -9.16 -8.91 -10.67
CA GLY A 29 -10.03 -9.87 -11.38
C GLY A 29 -9.44 -10.57 -12.64
N LYS A 30 -8.21 -10.24 -13.04
CA LYS A 30 -7.55 -10.58 -14.30
C LYS A 30 -6.07 -10.95 -14.10
N LEU A 31 -5.60 -11.01 -12.85
CA LEU A 31 -4.23 -11.39 -12.55
C LEU A 31 -4.17 -12.92 -12.40
N PHE A 32 -3.39 -13.57 -13.27
CA PHE A 32 -3.30 -15.02 -13.46
C PHE A 32 -2.62 -15.81 -12.32
N ARG A 33 -2.46 -15.25 -11.12
CA ARG A 33 -1.82 -15.93 -9.98
C ARG A 33 -2.45 -15.50 -8.66
N ASN A 34 -2.70 -16.47 -7.77
CA ASN A 34 -3.01 -16.22 -6.36
C ASN A 34 -1.95 -15.27 -5.80
N GLN A 35 -2.35 -14.05 -5.46
CA GLN A 35 -1.46 -13.09 -4.83
C GLN A 35 -1.56 -13.29 -3.32
N PHE A 36 -0.41 -13.47 -2.67
CA PHE A 36 -0.36 -13.57 -1.22
C PHE A 36 -0.38 -12.17 -0.60
N PRO A 37 -1.03 -11.98 0.56
CA PRO A 37 -0.93 -10.75 1.34
C PRO A 37 0.52 -10.36 1.59
N VAL A 38 0.83 -9.07 1.46
CA VAL A 38 2.20 -8.57 1.68
C VAL A 38 2.34 -8.21 3.15
N VAL A 39 3.19 -8.93 3.88
CA VAL A 39 3.54 -8.59 5.26
C VAL A 39 4.28 -7.26 5.28
N TRP A 40 3.70 -6.27 5.94
CA TRP A 40 4.25 -4.93 6.02
C TRP A 40 5.00 -4.69 7.33
N LYS A 41 4.41 -5.03 8.48
CA LYS A 41 5.06 -4.90 9.79
C LYS A 41 4.72 -6.06 10.70
N VAL A 42 5.66 -6.41 11.57
CA VAL A 42 5.49 -7.39 12.64
C VAL A 42 5.81 -6.68 13.95
N ILE A 43 4.90 -6.78 14.92
CA ILE A 43 5.01 -6.06 16.21
C ILE A 43 4.74 -7.07 17.32
N THR A 44 5.65 -7.15 18.29
CA THR A 44 5.49 -8.00 19.46
C THR A 44 5.22 -7.14 20.69
N PHE A 45 4.13 -7.46 21.39
CA PHE A 45 3.79 -6.90 22.70
C PHE A 45 4.16 -7.90 23.79
N ARG A 46 4.69 -7.39 24.90
CA ARG A 46 5.05 -8.20 26.07
C ARG A 46 3.83 -8.41 26.98
N ALA A 47 3.80 -9.56 27.64
CA ALA A 47 2.80 -9.89 28.65
C ALA A 47 2.87 -8.98 29.89
N GLY A 48 1.76 -8.88 30.62
CA GLY A 48 1.73 -8.37 32.00
C GLY A 48 1.96 -6.86 32.18
N GLY A 49 1.83 -6.07 31.11
CA GLY A 49 2.08 -4.62 31.17
C GLY A 49 1.31 -3.80 30.13
N HIS A 50 1.59 -2.50 30.13
CA HIS A 50 1.10 -1.58 29.10
C HIS A 50 2.06 -1.57 27.92
N GLY A 51 1.55 -1.83 26.73
CA GLY A 51 2.32 -1.75 25.49
C GLY A 51 1.81 -0.64 24.59
N LYS A 52 2.73 -0.01 23.85
CA LYS A 52 2.40 0.93 22.78
C LYS A 52 3.25 0.64 21.56
N ALA A 53 2.62 0.60 20.39
CA ALA A 53 3.31 0.60 19.11
C ALA A 53 2.79 1.74 18.22
N VAL A 54 3.70 2.40 17.52
CA VAL A 54 3.35 3.48 16.58
C VAL A 54 3.74 3.05 15.18
N VAL A 55 2.74 3.00 14.30
CA VAL A 55 2.91 2.62 12.90
C VAL A 55 2.60 3.82 12.03
N ARG A 56 3.59 4.25 11.24
CA ARG A 56 3.45 5.33 10.28
C ARG A 56 3.37 4.74 8.88
N TYR A 57 2.26 5.00 8.21
CA TYR A 57 2.03 4.70 6.81
C TYR A 57 2.13 5.98 5.99
N VAL A 58 2.98 5.97 4.97
CA VAL A 58 3.06 7.04 3.99
C VAL A 58 2.78 6.42 2.63
N SER A 59 1.58 6.64 2.08
CA SER A 59 1.29 6.22 0.70
C SER A 59 1.96 7.19 -0.28
N ARG A 60 3.19 6.89 -0.68
CA ARG A 60 3.82 7.58 -1.81
C ARG A 60 3.63 6.76 -3.06
N LEU A 61 2.40 6.77 -3.58
CA LEU A 61 2.14 6.13 -4.86
C LEU A 61 2.76 6.97 -5.96
N ALA A 62 3.28 6.32 -6.99
CA ALA A 62 3.69 6.99 -8.20
C ALA A 62 3.34 6.19 -9.44
N PHE A 63 3.04 6.89 -10.53
CA PHE A 63 3.11 6.30 -11.85
C PHE A 63 4.54 6.36 -12.35
N GLY A 64 5.02 5.25 -12.92
CA GLY A 64 6.28 5.18 -13.63
C GLY A 64 6.04 4.94 -15.13
N TYR A 65 7.03 5.25 -15.95
CA TYR A 65 7.14 4.65 -17.27
C TYR A 65 8.51 4.01 -17.40
N ALA A 66 8.53 2.89 -18.11
CA ALA A 66 9.75 2.11 -18.34
C ALA A 66 10.35 2.43 -19.71
N GLN A 67 11.67 2.41 -19.77
CA GLN A 67 12.37 2.06 -21.01
C GLN A 67 12.67 0.57 -20.89
N MET A 68 12.17 -0.25 -21.83
CA MET A 68 12.64 -1.63 -21.93
C MET A 68 13.99 -1.58 -22.62
N ASP A 69 15.02 -2.16 -22.01
CA ASP A 69 16.22 -2.58 -22.74
C ASP A 69 16.02 -3.99 -23.31
N ASP A 70 16.95 -4.42 -24.18
CA ASP A 70 16.93 -5.72 -24.87
C ASP A 70 16.91 -6.93 -23.93
N SER A 71 17.09 -6.73 -22.61
CA SER A 71 17.08 -7.77 -21.59
C SER A 71 15.75 -7.91 -20.84
N ASN A 72 14.69 -7.20 -21.26
CA ASN A 72 13.37 -7.17 -20.62
C ASN A 72 13.38 -6.66 -19.17
N PHE A 73 14.47 -6.04 -18.70
CA PHE A 73 14.50 -5.39 -17.40
C PHE A 73 13.88 -3.99 -17.53
N VAL A 74 12.92 -3.70 -16.65
CA VAL A 74 12.22 -2.43 -16.60
C VAL A 74 12.79 -1.64 -15.43
N ASP A 75 13.80 -0.81 -15.69
CA ASP A 75 14.07 0.31 -14.80
C ASP A 75 13.13 1.46 -15.19
N SER A 76 12.48 2.06 -14.20
CA SER A 76 11.53 3.15 -14.48
C SER A 76 12.34 4.42 -14.77
N ALA A 77 12.35 4.84 -16.04
CA ALA A 77 13.12 5.99 -16.49
C ALA A 77 12.69 7.30 -15.79
N ALA A 78 11.42 7.40 -15.36
CA ALA A 78 10.96 8.42 -14.44
C ALA A 78 9.67 7.98 -13.73
N TRP A 79 9.34 8.66 -12.63
CA TRP A 79 8.07 8.52 -11.92
C TRP A 79 7.46 9.88 -11.58
N VAL A 80 6.16 9.90 -11.30
CA VAL A 80 5.43 11.05 -10.74
C VAL A 80 4.55 10.58 -9.60
N GLU A 81 4.70 11.21 -8.44
CA GLU A 81 3.86 10.90 -7.27
C GLU A 81 2.41 11.33 -7.50
N VAL A 82 1.49 10.47 -7.10
CA VAL A 82 0.04 10.63 -7.24
C VAL A 82 -0.68 10.17 -5.98
N LYS A 83 -1.92 10.62 -5.79
CA LYS A 83 -2.84 10.22 -4.72
C LYS A 83 -4.15 9.75 -5.31
N SER A 84 -4.93 8.99 -4.54
CA SER A 84 -6.27 8.53 -4.98
C SER A 84 -7.09 9.68 -5.58
N GLY A 85 -7.65 9.44 -6.78
CA GLY A 85 -8.38 10.44 -7.56
C GLY A 85 -7.53 11.33 -8.47
N ASP A 86 -6.19 11.21 -8.41
CA ASP A 86 -5.31 11.97 -9.28
C ASP A 86 -5.25 11.39 -10.71
N MET A 87 -5.10 12.30 -11.66
CA MET A 87 -4.83 12.01 -13.06
C MET A 87 -3.50 12.66 -13.47
N THR A 88 -2.74 11.95 -14.28
CA THR A 88 -1.58 12.50 -14.99
C THR A 88 -1.52 11.97 -16.42
N SER A 89 -0.49 12.36 -17.17
CA SER A 89 -0.22 11.86 -18.50
C SER A 89 1.26 11.81 -18.79
N ILE A 90 1.69 10.92 -19.67
CA ILE A 90 3.01 10.99 -20.31
C ILE A 90 2.89 11.65 -21.68
N LYS A 91 3.87 12.47 -22.05
CA LYS A 91 3.98 13.12 -23.37
C LYS A 91 5.43 13.08 -23.86
N GLY A 92 5.63 13.31 -25.16
CA GLY A 92 6.96 13.29 -25.80
C GLY A 92 7.18 12.07 -26.70
N SER A 93 8.31 12.08 -27.39
CA SER A 93 8.84 10.99 -28.24
C SER A 93 9.65 9.99 -27.42
N ASN A 94 10.06 8.88 -28.03
CA ASN A 94 11.04 7.98 -27.42
C ASN A 94 12.35 8.76 -27.14
N GLY A 95 12.91 8.62 -25.93
CA GLY A 95 14.06 9.40 -25.45
C GLY A 95 13.67 10.61 -24.59
N ASP A 96 12.62 11.35 -24.96
CA ASP A 96 12.20 12.62 -24.32
C ASP A 96 10.83 12.54 -23.64
N LYS A 97 10.43 11.34 -23.20
CA LYS A 97 9.17 11.17 -22.47
C LYS A 97 9.25 11.91 -21.13
N ARG A 98 8.11 12.49 -20.74
CA ARG A 98 7.96 13.16 -19.44
C ARG A 98 6.53 13.10 -18.95
N PHE A 99 6.37 13.12 -17.63
CA PHE A 99 5.06 13.32 -17.03
C PHE A 99 4.58 14.77 -17.22
N GLY A 100 3.27 14.90 -17.38
CA GLY A 100 2.55 16.16 -17.26
C GLY A 100 2.22 16.48 -15.82
N GLY A 101 1.57 17.63 -15.61
CA GLY A 101 1.05 17.99 -14.29
C GLY A 101 0.05 16.98 -13.76
N VAL A 102 0.01 16.83 -12.44
CA VAL A 102 -0.98 16.03 -11.74
C VAL A 102 -2.21 16.88 -11.49
N THR A 103 -3.39 16.40 -11.89
CA THR A 103 -4.66 17.07 -11.64
C THR A 103 -5.60 16.15 -10.89
N LYS A 104 -6.32 16.67 -9.90
CA LYS A 104 -7.32 15.92 -9.15
C LYS A 104 -8.59 15.81 -9.99
N ARG A 105 -9.16 14.61 -10.13
CA ARG A 105 -10.53 14.45 -10.64
C ARG A 105 -11.49 14.48 -9.46
N GLU A 106 -12.48 15.35 -9.53
CA GLU A 106 -13.59 15.31 -8.57
C GLU A 106 -14.42 14.04 -8.80
N ASP A 107 -14.98 13.48 -7.73
CA ASP A 107 -15.88 12.32 -7.72
C ASP A 107 -15.31 10.96 -8.12
N THR A 108 -13.99 10.73 -8.02
CA THR A 108 -13.43 9.40 -8.23
C THR A 108 -12.22 9.08 -7.33
N ARG A 109 -12.11 7.81 -6.93
CA ARG A 109 -10.91 7.25 -6.26
C ARG A 109 -9.92 6.64 -7.26
N LEU A 110 -10.23 6.71 -8.55
CA LEU A 110 -9.44 6.11 -9.62
C LEU A 110 -8.23 6.97 -9.93
N LEU A 111 -7.07 6.33 -9.97
CA LEU A 111 -5.82 6.85 -10.48
C LEU A 111 -5.78 6.65 -11.99
N VAL A 112 -5.51 7.71 -12.76
CA VAL A 112 -5.48 7.62 -14.22
C VAL A 112 -4.16 8.15 -14.77
N CYS A 113 -3.48 7.32 -15.57
CA CYS A 113 -2.33 7.78 -16.36
C CYS A 113 -2.63 7.67 -17.85
N LYS A 114 -2.61 8.81 -18.56
CA LYS A 114 -2.85 8.85 -20.01
C LYS A 114 -1.54 8.69 -20.77
N ASN A 115 -1.51 7.82 -21.78
CA ASN A 115 -0.47 7.83 -22.78
C ASN A 115 -0.79 8.89 -23.84
N ASN A 116 -0.41 10.14 -23.61
CA ASN A 116 -0.59 11.23 -24.58
C ASN A 116 0.50 11.27 -25.67
N THR A 117 1.37 10.27 -25.75
CA THR A 117 2.36 10.15 -26.83
C THR A 117 1.70 9.69 -28.14
N ASN A 118 2.48 9.64 -29.22
CA ASN A 118 2.04 9.11 -30.52
C ASN A 118 2.45 7.64 -30.72
N ALA A 119 3.02 7.00 -29.71
CA ALA A 119 3.49 5.62 -29.76
C ALA A 119 2.94 4.80 -28.58
N ARG A 120 3.15 3.49 -28.61
CA ARG A 120 2.90 2.65 -27.43
C ARG A 120 3.89 2.98 -26.33
N ALA A 121 3.47 2.84 -25.08
CA ALA A 121 4.33 3.04 -23.92
C ALA A 121 4.04 1.99 -22.84
N ASN A 122 5.08 1.67 -22.07
CA ASN A 122 4.92 0.85 -20.87
C ASN A 122 4.71 1.79 -19.69
N LEU A 123 3.67 1.53 -18.91
CA LEU A 123 3.30 2.33 -17.74
C LEU A 123 3.28 1.41 -16.53
N SER A 124 3.71 1.91 -15.38
CA SER A 124 3.67 1.18 -14.13
C SER A 124 3.07 2.03 -13.03
N ILE A 125 2.56 1.38 -11.99
CA ILE A 125 2.25 2.03 -10.71
C ILE A 125 2.99 1.29 -9.60
N GLY A 126 3.44 2.02 -8.60
CA GLY A 126 4.22 1.47 -7.52
C GLY A 126 4.36 2.44 -6.35
N PHE A 127 5.28 2.11 -5.46
CA PHE A 127 5.58 2.91 -4.28
C PHE A 127 6.91 3.62 -4.43
N VAL A 128 6.97 4.81 -3.86
CA VAL A 128 8.22 5.53 -3.71
C VAL A 128 8.71 5.38 -2.28
N LYS A 129 9.92 4.84 -2.13
CA LYS A 129 10.62 4.65 -0.85
C LYS A 129 11.75 5.68 -0.72
N GLY A 130 12.24 5.88 0.50
CA GLY A 130 13.29 6.85 0.80
C GLY A 130 12.82 8.30 0.65
N ASP A 131 13.73 9.25 0.85
CA ASP A 131 13.50 10.68 0.72
C ASP A 131 14.71 11.36 0.07
N GLY A 132 14.49 12.51 -0.59
CA GLY A 132 15.56 13.26 -1.23
C GLY A 132 16.34 12.44 -2.25
N ILE A 133 17.66 12.34 -2.07
CA ILE A 133 18.57 11.60 -2.96
C ILE A 133 18.41 10.07 -2.85
N ASP A 134 17.84 9.58 -1.74
CA ASP A 134 17.63 8.16 -1.49
C ASP A 134 16.27 7.68 -2.01
N GLN A 135 15.57 8.54 -2.74
CA GLN A 135 14.26 8.23 -3.29
C GLN A 135 14.36 7.13 -4.36
N ARG A 136 13.60 6.05 -4.19
CA ARG A 136 13.54 4.91 -5.10
C ARG A 136 12.10 4.56 -5.43
N PHE A 137 11.81 4.39 -6.72
CA PHE A 137 10.51 3.93 -7.17
C PHE A 137 10.52 2.41 -7.40
N ASP A 138 9.67 1.70 -6.67
CA ASP A 138 9.48 0.26 -6.78
C ASP A 138 8.14 -0.03 -7.49
N PRO A 139 8.15 -0.41 -8.78
CA PRO A 139 6.93 -0.74 -9.51
C PRO A 139 6.29 -2.02 -8.95
N VAL A 140 4.98 -2.01 -8.78
CA VAL A 140 4.20 -3.16 -8.28
C VAL A 140 3.31 -3.75 -9.37
N LEU A 141 2.84 -2.90 -10.30
CA LEU A 141 2.02 -3.32 -11.43
C LEU A 141 2.52 -2.63 -12.70
N LEU A 142 2.64 -3.40 -13.78
CA LEU A 142 3.16 -2.97 -15.08
C LEU A 142 2.13 -3.28 -16.17
N TRP A 143 1.84 -2.29 -17.00
CA TRP A 143 1.10 -2.42 -18.24
C TRP A 143 2.06 -2.23 -19.41
N THR A 144 2.19 -3.26 -20.24
CA THR A 144 3.03 -3.21 -21.44
C THR A 144 2.21 -2.78 -22.65
N GLY A 145 2.83 -2.03 -23.56
CA GLY A 145 2.24 -1.70 -24.86
C GLY A 145 0.97 -0.86 -24.84
N VAL A 146 0.77 -0.02 -23.81
CA VAL A 146 -0.39 0.89 -23.70
C VAL A 146 -0.47 1.76 -24.95
N GLY A 147 -1.60 1.69 -25.67
CA GLY A 147 -1.81 2.35 -26.96
C GLY A 147 -1.59 3.87 -26.92
N ALA A 148 -1.20 4.45 -28.04
CA ALA A 148 -1.16 5.91 -28.19
C ALA A 148 -2.57 6.49 -27.91
N LYS A 149 -2.61 7.61 -27.19
CA LYS A 149 -3.85 8.29 -26.75
C LYS A 149 -4.79 7.46 -25.87
N SER A 150 -4.34 6.28 -25.41
CA SER A 150 -5.08 5.44 -24.45
C SER A 150 -4.75 5.83 -23.01
N ASN A 151 -5.41 5.22 -22.03
CA ASN A 151 -5.11 5.41 -20.62
C ASN A 151 -5.08 4.09 -19.86
N ILE A 152 -4.38 4.09 -18.73
CA ILE A 152 -4.54 3.10 -17.68
C ILE A 152 -5.33 3.71 -16.55
N THR A 153 -6.12 2.87 -15.90
CA THR A 153 -6.90 3.23 -14.72
C THR A 153 -6.60 2.18 -13.66
N ALA A 154 -6.26 2.64 -12.46
CA ALA A 154 -6.02 1.78 -11.31
C ALA A 154 -6.77 2.34 -10.10
N GLN A 155 -7.28 1.47 -9.25
CA GLN A 155 -7.73 1.86 -7.92
C GLN A 155 -6.73 1.32 -6.92
N PHE A 156 -6.26 2.18 -6.02
CA PHE A 156 -5.42 1.76 -4.92
C PHE A 156 -6.14 2.00 -3.61
N THR A 157 -6.53 0.90 -2.97
CA THR A 157 -7.15 0.89 -1.65
C THR A 157 -6.16 0.23 -0.70
N PRO A 158 -5.44 0.99 0.15
CA PRO A 158 -4.54 0.45 1.16
C PRO A 158 -5.35 -0.19 2.29
N LYS A 159 -5.89 -1.36 2.01
CA LYS A 159 -6.61 -2.17 2.98
C LYS A 159 -5.58 -2.89 3.84
N LEU A 160 -5.48 -2.46 5.10
CA LEU A 160 -4.55 -3.01 6.07
C LEU A 160 -5.30 -4.01 6.95
N SER A 161 -4.80 -5.25 6.98
CA SER A 161 -5.35 -6.36 7.74
C SER A 161 -4.36 -6.77 8.84
N VAL A 162 -4.86 -7.02 10.05
CA VAL A 162 -4.06 -7.43 11.20
C VAL A 162 -4.39 -8.87 11.59
N TYR A 163 -3.34 -9.68 11.73
CA TYR A 163 -3.41 -11.06 12.17
C TYR A 163 -2.62 -11.23 13.46
N VAL A 164 -3.08 -12.10 14.35
CA VAL A 164 -2.29 -12.53 15.51
C VAL A 164 -1.51 -13.78 15.13
N THR A 165 -0.22 -13.80 15.45
CA THR A 165 0.66 -14.94 15.19
C THR A 165 1.50 -15.26 16.41
N GLN A 166 1.83 -16.53 16.58
CA GLN A 166 2.83 -16.99 17.55
C GLN A 166 4.24 -17.12 16.93
N SER A 167 4.36 -17.01 15.59
CA SER A 167 5.62 -17.08 14.86
C SER A 167 5.85 -15.86 13.96
N GLN A 168 7.08 -15.34 13.95
CA GLN A 168 7.48 -14.18 13.13
C GLN A 168 7.45 -14.43 11.60
N TYR A 169 7.10 -15.65 11.17
CA TYR A 169 7.13 -16.08 9.78
C TYR A 169 5.77 -16.63 9.36
N LEU A 170 5.30 -16.26 8.17
CA LEU A 170 4.21 -16.96 7.48
C LEU A 170 4.82 -18.15 6.71
N ARG A 171 4.45 -19.37 7.08
CA ARG A 171 4.86 -20.61 6.36
C ARG A 171 3.74 -21.18 5.47
N GLY A 172 2.75 -20.38 5.11
CA GLY A 172 1.61 -20.79 4.30
C GLY A 172 0.59 -19.65 4.17
N GLU A 173 -0.59 -19.97 3.63
CA GLU A 173 -1.77 -19.12 3.75
C GLU A 173 -2.05 -18.87 5.24
N VAL A 174 -2.44 -17.65 5.63
CA VAL A 174 -2.75 -17.37 7.03
C VAL A 174 -4.01 -18.14 7.37
N GLU A 175 -3.89 -19.25 8.11
CA GLU A 175 -5.02 -20.12 8.48
C GLU A 175 -6.01 -19.45 9.46
N THR A 176 -5.71 -18.23 9.91
CA THR A 176 -6.53 -17.44 10.83
C THR A 176 -7.11 -16.22 10.14
N ASP A 177 -8.37 -15.92 10.43
CA ASP A 177 -9.01 -14.70 9.94
C ASP A 177 -8.34 -13.45 10.52
N ALA A 178 -8.36 -12.35 9.77
CA ALA A 178 -7.89 -11.06 10.25
C ALA A 178 -8.77 -10.60 11.42
N ILE A 179 -8.15 -10.28 12.56
CA ILE A 179 -8.87 -9.76 13.74
C ILE A 179 -9.30 -8.30 13.56
N TRP A 180 -8.73 -7.63 12.56
CA TRP A 180 -9.02 -6.24 12.23
C TRP A 180 -8.62 -5.94 10.80
N THR A 181 -9.39 -5.10 10.13
CA THR A 181 -9.18 -4.74 8.73
C THR A 181 -9.72 -3.33 8.48
N GLN A 182 -8.91 -2.49 7.83
CA GLN A 182 -9.32 -1.11 7.57
C GLN A 182 -8.70 -0.54 6.29
N ASP A 183 -9.50 0.20 5.52
CA ASP A 183 -9.00 1.07 4.45
C ASP A 183 -8.34 2.31 5.07
N LEU A 184 -7.01 2.42 4.95
CA LEU A 184 -6.26 3.54 5.51
C LEU A 184 -6.64 4.89 4.89
N ASN A 185 -7.27 4.90 3.72
CA ASN A 185 -7.80 6.14 3.13
C ASN A 185 -8.99 6.72 3.89
N LEU A 186 -9.72 5.89 4.65
CA LEU A 186 -10.91 6.29 5.41
C LEU A 186 -10.59 6.76 6.84
N LEU A 187 -9.33 6.62 7.26
CA LEU A 187 -8.90 7.00 8.61
C LEU A 187 -8.48 8.46 8.67
N ASP A 188 -8.61 9.06 9.86
CA ASP A 188 -7.97 10.33 10.18
C ASP A 188 -6.44 10.21 10.14
N ASP A 189 -5.73 11.33 10.06
CA ASP A 189 -4.26 11.34 9.95
C ASP A 189 -3.56 10.72 11.17
N VAL A 190 -4.20 10.78 12.33
CA VAL A 190 -3.75 10.11 13.55
C VAL A 190 -4.92 9.36 14.16
N THR A 191 -4.75 8.06 14.36
CA THR A 191 -5.74 7.20 15.02
C THR A 191 -5.11 6.40 16.15
N SER A 192 -5.94 6.00 17.10
CA SER A 192 -5.56 5.22 18.27
C SER A 192 -6.46 3.99 18.35
N TRP A 193 -5.87 2.86 18.68
CA TRP A 193 -6.52 1.54 18.67
C TRP A 193 -6.08 0.75 19.90
N ASN A 194 -7.03 0.13 20.59
CA ASN A 194 -6.78 -0.79 21.68
C ASN A 194 -6.72 -2.22 21.13
N PHE A 195 -5.60 -2.88 21.33
CA PHE A 195 -5.42 -4.31 21.13
C PHE A 195 -5.68 -5.01 22.46
N GLU A 196 -6.73 -5.82 22.50
CA GLU A 196 -7.24 -6.46 23.71
C GLU A 196 -7.27 -7.98 23.55
N GLU A 197 -6.92 -8.67 24.62
CA GLU A 197 -7.10 -10.10 24.79
C GLU A 197 -8.28 -10.32 25.74
N ASP A 198 -9.27 -11.10 25.31
CA ASP A 198 -10.38 -11.49 26.17
C ASP A 198 -9.90 -12.52 27.20
N GLY A 199 -10.09 -12.22 28.48
CA GLY A 199 -9.60 -13.05 29.59
C GLY A 199 -10.29 -14.41 29.71
N GLU A 200 -11.50 -14.57 29.17
CA GLU A 200 -12.25 -15.83 29.24
C GLU A 200 -11.99 -16.72 28.02
N SER A 201 -12.08 -16.17 26.80
CA SER A 201 -11.90 -16.96 25.58
C SER A 201 -10.46 -17.00 25.05
N GLY A 202 -9.59 -16.10 25.49
CA GLY A 202 -8.26 -15.89 24.90
C GLY A 202 -8.31 -15.33 23.47
N SER A 203 -9.47 -14.85 23.02
CA SER A 203 -9.61 -14.23 21.70
C SER A 203 -9.04 -12.82 21.69
N PHE A 204 -8.58 -12.37 20.52
CA PHE A 204 -7.99 -11.04 20.36
C PHE A 204 -8.89 -10.16 19.50
N ARG A 205 -8.94 -8.88 19.85
CA ARG A 205 -9.66 -7.86 19.06
C ARG A 205 -8.90 -6.55 19.04
N ILE A 206 -9.17 -5.74 18.01
CA ILE A 206 -8.69 -4.37 17.93
C ILE A 206 -9.89 -3.44 17.79
N GLU A 207 -10.01 -2.48 18.69
CA GLU A 207 -11.08 -1.48 18.71
C GLU A 207 -10.53 -0.06 18.68
N LYS A 208 -11.29 0.89 18.14
CA LYS A 208 -10.86 2.30 18.12
C LYS A 208 -10.80 2.79 19.57
N ALA A 209 -9.65 3.32 19.98
CA ALA A 209 -9.53 3.90 21.31
C ALA A 209 -10.40 5.15 21.37
N ASN A 210 -11.32 5.21 22.32
CA ASN A 210 -12.10 6.41 22.56
C ASN A 210 -11.15 7.54 23.01
N SER A 211 -11.35 8.75 22.50
CA SER A 211 -10.71 9.92 23.08
C SER A 211 -11.19 10.03 24.53
N ILE A 212 -10.25 10.08 25.48
CA ILE A 212 -10.54 10.64 26.80
C ILE A 212 -10.84 12.11 26.61
#